data_AF-A0A930E3E6-F1
#
_entry.id   AF-A0A930E3E6-F1
#
_cell.length_a   1.000
_cell.length_b   1.000
_cell.length_c   1.000
_cell.angle_alpha   90.00
_cell.angle_beta   90.00
_cell.angle_gamma   90.00
#
_symmetry.space_group_name_H-M   'P 1'
#
loop_
_entity.id
_entity.type
_entity.pdbx_description
1 polymer ?
#
loop_
_entity_poly.entity_id
_entity_poly.type
_entity_poly.pdbx_seq_one_letter_code
_entity_poly.pdbx_strand_id
1 'polypeptide(L)'
;MIKEEQKSERSESLEKLRLLANDDLWIETQIEKLTNSWSMDYISSIGTVYSRNSFKNSETFEEFIEKAKHYYKDVFDDKKTDQLMIKLFGSSSKEKKEFKDFDCVSYYDIVSFSREPIRFISLHGEKYSIDVFKACLKITEEEFDALFPNFNIVELFESINQEEWNDLVSRKYYSGSLYLEINVFYDFEDKRILFKNNKKNSASIVNLGKMKIEVSKTSSKKTPMLTAILSGDLLKIKKRFVLEIKKMFEKTYLKFLSNPASINSVIESKSISAFVSDENIDNSFNTINGIYQLKKFYSLCSETDKERVLKSFQRFLER
;
A
#
# COMPACT_ATOMS: atom_id res chain seq x y z
N MET A 1 21.73 0.27 33.13
CA MET A 1 21.91 -1.14 32.75
C MET A 1 20.60 -1.65 32.18
N ILE A 2 20.30 -1.29 30.92
CA ILE A 2 19.22 -1.94 30.16
C ILE A 2 19.82 -3.31 29.79
N LYS A 3 19.21 -4.39 30.32
CA LYS A 3 19.78 -5.74 30.37
C LYS A 3 20.33 -6.19 29.00
N GLU A 4 21.57 -6.67 28.98
CA GLU A 4 22.26 -7.20 27.78
C GLU A 4 21.43 -8.27 27.05
N GLU A 5 20.63 -9.06 27.79
CA GLU A 5 19.69 -10.06 27.25
C GLU A 5 18.63 -9.45 26.31
N GLN A 6 18.06 -8.28 26.62
CA GLN A 6 17.09 -7.63 25.74
C GLN A 6 17.72 -7.04 24.48
N LYS A 7 19.02 -6.73 24.53
CA LYS A 7 19.79 -6.33 23.35
C LYS A 7 20.07 -7.53 22.44
N SER A 8 20.32 -8.72 22.99
CA SER A 8 20.61 -9.91 22.19
C SER A 8 19.37 -10.44 21.46
N GLU A 9 18.22 -10.57 22.13
CA GLU A 9 16.99 -11.06 21.47
C GLU A 9 16.50 -10.15 20.35
N ARG A 10 16.61 -8.82 20.56
CA ARG A 10 16.28 -7.83 19.54
C ARG A 10 17.26 -7.90 18.38
N SER A 11 18.55 -8.07 18.65
CA SER A 11 19.59 -8.25 17.64
C SER A 11 19.32 -9.49 16.78
N GLU A 12 19.02 -10.63 17.40
CA GLU A 12 18.70 -11.89 16.72
C GLU A 12 17.43 -11.79 15.86
N SER A 13 16.40 -11.13 16.38
CA SER A 13 15.14 -10.91 15.66
C SER A 13 15.35 -10.03 14.42
N LEU A 14 16.15 -8.96 14.54
CA LEU A 14 16.48 -8.09 13.40
C LEU A 14 17.33 -8.80 12.36
N GLU A 15 18.26 -9.64 12.81
CA GLU A 15 19.10 -10.42 11.90
C GLU A 15 18.28 -11.44 11.11
N LYS A 16 17.35 -12.10 11.79
CA LYS A 16 16.40 -13.01 11.13
C LYS A 16 15.55 -12.28 10.08
N LEU A 17 15.04 -11.08 10.37
CA LEU A 17 14.31 -10.29 9.37
C LEU A 17 15.19 -9.93 8.17
N ARG A 18 16.47 -9.60 8.39
CA ARG A 18 17.42 -9.28 7.32
C ARG A 18 17.74 -10.48 6.44
N LEU A 19 17.98 -11.65 7.02
CA LEU A 19 18.20 -12.89 6.28
C LEU A 19 16.99 -13.21 5.40
N LEU A 20 15.78 -13.11 5.97
CA LEU A 20 14.54 -13.34 5.23
C LEU A 20 14.31 -12.30 4.13
N ALA A 21 14.70 -11.04 4.33
CA ALA A 21 14.60 -10.00 3.30
C ALA A 21 15.40 -10.35 2.03
N ASN A 22 16.44 -11.19 2.15
CA ASN A 22 17.31 -11.60 1.06
C ASN A 22 17.02 -13.02 0.54
N ASP A 23 16.05 -13.73 1.13
CA ASP A 23 15.68 -15.08 0.73
C ASP A 23 14.44 -15.07 -0.19
N ASP A 24 14.69 -14.95 -1.50
CA ASP A 24 13.63 -14.91 -2.52
C ASP A 24 12.77 -16.18 -2.51
N LEU A 25 13.40 -17.35 -2.43
CA LEU A 25 12.72 -18.63 -2.48
C LEU A 25 11.78 -18.82 -1.28
N TRP A 26 12.22 -18.42 -0.09
CA TRP A 26 11.38 -18.47 1.10
C TRP A 26 10.17 -17.54 0.96
N ILE A 27 10.36 -16.30 0.53
CA ILE A 27 9.25 -15.34 0.36
C ILE A 27 8.27 -15.82 -0.70
N GLU A 28 8.75 -16.32 -1.84
CA GLU A 28 7.92 -16.92 -2.89
C GLU A 28 7.06 -18.06 -2.35
N THR A 29 7.66 -18.95 -1.55
CA THR A 29 6.94 -20.07 -0.91
C THR A 29 5.88 -19.58 0.08
N GLN A 30 6.15 -18.51 0.84
CA GLN A 30 5.15 -17.92 1.73
C GLN A 30 4.00 -17.29 0.95
N ILE A 31 4.29 -16.59 -0.15
CA ILE A 31 3.27 -15.99 -1.00
C ILE A 31 2.37 -17.05 -1.63
N GLU A 32 2.94 -18.14 -2.13
CA GLU A 32 2.15 -19.24 -2.70
C GLU A 32 1.16 -19.82 -1.68
N LYS A 33 1.61 -20.04 -0.44
CA LYS A 33 0.75 -20.50 0.65
C LYS A 33 -0.37 -19.51 0.96
N LEU A 34 -0.06 -18.21 0.99
CA LEU A 34 -1.03 -17.15 1.28
C LEU A 34 -2.05 -16.97 0.15
N THR A 35 -1.65 -17.12 -1.11
CA THR A 35 -2.59 -17.05 -2.24
C THR A 35 -3.48 -18.30 -2.31
N ASN A 36 -2.96 -19.47 -1.96
CA ASN A 36 -3.74 -20.72 -1.94
C ASN A 36 -4.70 -20.81 -0.75
N SER A 37 -4.47 -20.02 0.30
CA SER A 37 -5.34 -19.87 1.47
C SER A 37 -5.93 -18.47 1.57
N TRP A 38 -6.21 -17.87 0.40
CA TRP A 38 -6.72 -16.50 0.31
C TRP A 38 -8.04 -16.33 1.06
N SER A 39 -8.21 -15.16 1.67
CA SER A 39 -9.45 -14.77 2.33
C SER A 39 -9.65 -13.26 2.21
N MET A 40 -10.89 -12.83 1.99
CA MET A 40 -11.23 -11.41 1.99
C MET A 40 -11.02 -10.73 3.35
N ASP A 41 -10.93 -11.50 4.43
CA ASP A 41 -10.54 -11.01 5.76
C ASP A 41 -9.12 -10.43 5.80
N TYR A 42 -8.28 -10.74 4.81
CA TYR A 42 -6.92 -10.20 4.68
C TYR A 42 -6.92 -8.74 4.21
N ILE A 43 -8.00 -8.29 3.57
CA ILE A 43 -8.16 -6.91 3.16
C ILE A 43 -8.60 -6.09 4.37
N SER A 44 -7.74 -5.16 4.79
CA SER A 44 -8.11 -4.22 5.83
C SER A 44 -9.24 -3.31 5.37
N SER A 45 -10.21 -3.10 6.26
CA SER A 45 -11.50 -2.48 6.03
C SER A 45 -11.40 -0.96 5.85
N ILE A 46 -10.64 -0.51 4.84
CA ILE A 46 -10.48 0.91 4.50
C ILE A 46 -10.50 1.12 2.98
N GLY A 47 -11.65 0.80 2.37
CA GLY A 47 -12.06 1.27 1.05
C GLY A 47 -13.48 1.85 1.09
N THR A 48 -14.01 2.36 -0.02
CA THR A 48 -15.41 2.80 -0.09
C THR A 48 -16.34 1.61 0.10
N VAL A 49 -17.57 1.83 0.58
CA VAL A 49 -18.55 0.73 0.76
C VAL A 49 -18.77 -0.01 -0.55
N TYR A 50 -18.81 0.73 -1.65
CA TYR A 50 -18.96 0.20 -3.00
C TYR A 50 -17.80 -0.73 -3.39
N SER A 51 -16.55 -0.33 -3.17
CA SER A 51 -15.40 -1.19 -3.51
C SER A 51 -15.35 -2.46 -2.67
N ARG A 52 -15.67 -2.37 -1.38
CA ARG A 52 -15.70 -3.56 -0.52
C ARG A 52 -16.77 -4.54 -0.96
N ASN A 53 -17.96 -4.05 -1.32
CA ASN A 53 -19.06 -4.90 -1.77
C ASN A 53 -18.73 -5.61 -3.09
N SER A 54 -17.99 -4.96 -4.01
CA SER A 54 -17.57 -5.55 -5.28
C SER A 54 -16.68 -6.80 -5.13
N PHE A 55 -15.98 -6.95 -4.01
CA PHE A 55 -15.02 -8.06 -3.80
C PHE A 55 -15.37 -8.96 -2.61
N LYS A 56 -16.37 -8.61 -1.80
CA LYS A 56 -16.68 -9.27 -0.52
C LYS A 56 -16.85 -10.79 -0.63
N ASN A 57 -17.35 -11.26 -1.77
CA ASN A 57 -17.66 -12.66 -2.03
C ASN A 57 -16.61 -13.34 -2.92
N SER A 58 -15.36 -12.88 -2.92
CA SER A 58 -14.27 -13.61 -3.60
C SER A 58 -13.75 -14.71 -2.69
N GLU A 59 -13.87 -15.97 -3.13
CA GLU A 59 -13.45 -17.14 -2.35
C GLU A 59 -11.99 -17.50 -2.62
N THR A 60 -11.50 -17.21 -3.83
CA THR A 60 -10.11 -17.47 -4.25
C THR A 60 -9.34 -16.19 -4.54
N PHE A 61 -8.01 -16.31 -4.58
CA PHE A 61 -7.16 -15.19 -4.96
C PHE A 61 -7.43 -14.77 -6.41
N GLU A 62 -7.57 -15.73 -7.33
CA GLU A 62 -7.84 -15.51 -8.74
C GLU A 62 -9.16 -14.77 -8.96
N GLU A 63 -10.23 -15.16 -8.25
CA GLU A 63 -11.51 -14.45 -8.29
C GLU A 63 -11.38 -13.02 -7.78
N PHE A 64 -10.63 -12.81 -6.70
CA PHE A 64 -10.34 -11.46 -6.20
C PHE A 64 -9.62 -10.63 -7.27
N ILE A 65 -8.60 -11.17 -7.93
CA ILE A 65 -7.85 -10.49 -8.98
C ILE A 65 -8.75 -10.12 -10.16
N GLU A 66 -9.56 -11.06 -10.65
CA GLU A 66 -10.44 -10.81 -11.80
C GLU A 66 -11.52 -9.77 -11.46
N LYS A 67 -12.17 -9.85 -10.29
CA LYS A 67 -13.14 -8.83 -9.87
C LYS A 67 -12.47 -7.47 -9.68
N ALA A 68 -11.29 -7.41 -9.05
CA ALA A 68 -10.53 -6.18 -8.88
C ALA A 68 -10.19 -5.54 -10.23
N LYS A 69 -9.67 -6.34 -11.17
CA LYS A 69 -9.35 -5.90 -12.54
C LYS A 69 -10.57 -5.34 -13.26
N HIS A 70 -11.70 -6.05 -13.25
CA HIS A 70 -12.95 -5.59 -13.87
C HIS A 70 -13.44 -4.29 -13.23
N TYR A 71 -13.48 -4.25 -11.91
CA TYR A 71 -13.90 -3.08 -11.17
C TYR A 71 -13.05 -1.85 -11.51
N TYR A 72 -11.73 -1.95 -11.43
CA TYR A 72 -10.85 -0.83 -11.74
C TYR A 72 -10.91 -0.45 -13.23
N LYS A 73 -11.04 -1.41 -14.15
CA LYS A 73 -11.26 -1.11 -15.57
C LYS A 73 -12.54 -0.29 -15.77
N ASP A 74 -13.62 -0.68 -15.10
CA ASP A 74 -14.90 -0.01 -15.17
C ASP A 74 -14.86 1.38 -14.55
N VAL A 75 -14.22 1.55 -13.39
CA VAL A 75 -14.08 2.84 -12.71
C VAL A 75 -13.22 3.82 -13.54
N PHE A 76 -12.21 3.33 -14.26
CA PHE A 76 -11.38 4.14 -15.16
C PHE A 76 -11.97 4.34 -16.56
N ASP A 77 -13.18 3.83 -16.82
CA ASP A 77 -13.86 4.02 -18.09
C ASP A 77 -14.63 5.35 -18.09
N ASP A 78 -13.99 6.37 -18.66
CA ASP A 78 -14.56 7.71 -18.79
C ASP A 78 -15.86 7.70 -19.60
N LYS A 79 -16.00 6.82 -20.61
CA LYS A 79 -17.23 6.74 -21.41
C LYS A 79 -18.40 6.23 -20.58
N LYS A 80 -18.17 5.21 -19.74
CA LYS A 80 -19.20 4.73 -18.81
C LYS A 80 -19.58 5.80 -17.79
N THR A 81 -18.58 6.56 -17.32
CA THR A 81 -18.82 7.67 -16.39
C THR A 81 -19.67 8.77 -17.04
N ASP A 82 -19.39 9.10 -18.30
CA ASP A 82 -20.17 10.10 -19.06
C ASP A 82 -21.58 9.61 -19.37
N GLN A 83 -21.75 8.33 -19.72
CA GLN A 83 -23.07 7.74 -19.92
C GLN A 83 -23.93 7.82 -18.64
N LEU A 84 -23.32 7.60 -17.48
CA LEU A 84 -24.02 7.68 -16.20
C LEU A 84 -24.36 9.12 -15.81
N MET A 85 -23.47 10.08 -16.08
CA MET A 85 -23.76 11.52 -15.95
C MET A 85 -24.95 11.92 -16.83
N ILE A 86 -24.95 11.52 -18.11
CA ILE A 86 -26.03 11.84 -19.04
C ILE A 86 -27.35 11.19 -18.58
N LYS A 87 -27.28 9.96 -18.08
CA LYS A 87 -28.46 9.25 -17.56
C LYS A 87 -29.07 9.98 -16.36
N LEU A 88 -28.24 10.40 -15.41
CA LEU A 88 -28.70 11.02 -14.16
C LEU A 88 -29.08 12.51 -14.33
N PHE A 89 -28.40 13.22 -15.22
CA PHE A 89 -28.46 14.69 -15.29
C PHE A 89 -28.70 15.25 -16.70
N GLY A 90 -28.88 14.40 -17.71
CA GLY A 90 -29.07 14.83 -19.10
C GLY A 90 -27.84 15.44 -19.77
N SER A 91 -26.68 15.43 -19.10
CA SER A 91 -25.46 16.14 -19.53
C SER A 91 -24.19 15.42 -19.10
N SER A 92 -23.04 15.72 -19.74
CA SER A 92 -21.72 15.19 -19.36
C SER A 92 -20.80 16.31 -18.88
N SER A 93 -19.85 15.98 -17.99
CA SER A 93 -18.78 16.92 -17.59
C SER A 93 -17.51 16.63 -18.36
N LYS A 94 -16.88 17.66 -18.93
CA LYS A 94 -15.71 17.51 -19.81
C LYS A 94 -14.38 17.56 -19.07
N GLU A 95 -14.33 18.17 -17.88
CA GLU A 95 -13.09 18.37 -17.15
C GLU A 95 -12.92 17.39 -15.97
N LYS A 96 -11.68 16.92 -15.78
CA LYS A 96 -11.26 16.16 -14.59
C LYS A 96 -10.55 17.12 -13.64
N LYS A 97 -11.23 17.55 -12.59
CA LYS A 97 -10.65 18.35 -11.50
C LYS A 97 -10.08 17.49 -10.38
N GLU A 98 -9.14 18.03 -9.61
CA GLU A 98 -8.57 17.37 -8.44
C GLU A 98 -9.34 17.78 -7.18
N PHE A 99 -9.27 16.97 -6.13
CA PHE A 99 -10.01 17.26 -4.88
C PHE A 99 -9.55 18.54 -4.19
N LYS A 100 -8.28 18.92 -4.37
CA LYS A 100 -7.71 20.18 -3.86
C LYS A 100 -8.39 21.43 -4.43
N ASP A 101 -9.21 21.28 -5.47
CA ASP A 101 -9.96 22.39 -6.06
C ASP A 101 -11.26 22.67 -5.27
N PHE A 102 -11.57 21.88 -4.22
CA PHE A 102 -12.79 21.93 -3.40
C PHE A 102 -12.49 22.06 -1.89
N ASP A 103 -11.71 23.08 -1.51
CA ASP A 103 -11.16 23.26 -0.16
C ASP A 103 -12.20 23.39 0.98
N CYS A 104 -13.48 23.64 0.66
CA CYS A 104 -14.56 23.79 1.64
C CYS A 104 -15.28 22.47 2.01
N VAL A 105 -14.94 21.35 1.39
CA VAL A 105 -15.66 20.06 1.56
C VAL A 105 -14.73 18.99 2.10
N SER A 106 -15.14 18.27 3.15
CA SER A 106 -14.35 17.15 3.65
C SER A 106 -14.68 15.83 2.93
N TYR A 107 -13.74 14.88 2.97
CA TYR A 107 -13.99 13.51 2.49
C TYR A 107 -15.19 12.85 3.19
N TYR A 108 -15.39 13.14 4.48
CA TYR A 108 -16.49 12.57 5.25
C TYR A 108 -17.84 13.12 4.80
N ASP A 109 -17.90 14.38 4.39
CA ASP A 109 -19.12 15.00 3.88
C ASP A 109 -19.51 14.35 2.56
N ILE A 110 -18.56 14.10 1.67
CA ILE A 110 -18.81 13.42 0.39
C ILE A 110 -19.29 11.99 0.60
N VAL A 111 -18.69 11.24 1.52
CA VAL A 111 -19.15 9.89 1.88
C VAL A 111 -20.55 9.90 2.49
N SER A 112 -20.84 10.89 3.35
CA SER A 112 -22.12 10.97 4.04
C SER A 112 -23.23 11.39 3.08
N PHE A 113 -22.98 12.42 2.29
CA PHE A 113 -23.86 12.90 1.23
C PHE A 113 -24.11 11.84 0.17
N SER A 114 -23.08 11.08 -0.24
CA SER A 114 -23.28 10.03 -1.24
C SER A 114 -24.24 8.94 -0.75
N ARG A 115 -24.22 8.63 0.55
CA ARG A 115 -25.05 7.57 1.15
C ARG A 115 -26.48 8.00 1.42
N GLU A 116 -26.66 9.17 2.04
CA GLU A 116 -27.97 9.66 2.49
C GLU A 116 -28.15 11.14 2.12
N PRO A 117 -28.31 11.49 0.82
CA PRO A 117 -28.32 12.87 0.35
C PRO A 117 -29.41 13.72 1.03
N ILE A 118 -30.65 13.22 1.08
CA ILE A 118 -31.80 13.94 1.67
C ILE A 118 -31.57 14.25 3.16
N ARG A 119 -31.07 13.26 3.92
CA ARG A 119 -30.74 13.46 5.33
C ARG A 119 -29.61 14.46 5.51
N PHE A 120 -28.57 14.36 4.67
CA PHE A 120 -27.45 15.29 4.70
C PHE A 120 -27.92 16.73 4.43
N ILE A 121 -28.78 16.94 3.43
CA ILE A 121 -29.37 18.24 3.10
C ILE A 121 -30.13 18.81 4.30
N SER A 122 -30.96 18.00 4.96
CA SER A 122 -31.70 18.41 6.14
C SER A 122 -30.81 18.84 7.31
N LEU A 123 -29.63 18.22 7.48
CA LEU A 123 -28.72 18.49 8.59
C LEU A 123 -27.79 19.68 8.34
N HIS A 124 -27.33 19.84 7.10
CA HIS A 124 -26.29 20.82 6.75
C HIS A 124 -26.81 22.02 5.94
N GLY A 125 -28.07 21.98 5.51
CA GLY A 125 -28.69 23.00 4.67
C GLY A 125 -28.33 22.86 3.19
N GLU A 126 -29.18 23.44 2.35
CA GLU A 126 -29.06 23.33 0.88
C GLU A 126 -27.75 23.92 0.36
N LYS A 127 -27.38 25.12 0.81
CA LYS A 127 -26.18 25.83 0.32
C LYS A 127 -24.91 24.98 0.45
N TYR A 128 -24.65 24.43 1.63
CA TYR A 128 -23.48 23.57 1.84
C TYR A 128 -23.61 22.25 1.08
N SER A 129 -24.81 21.69 0.99
CA SER A 129 -25.05 20.45 0.24
C SER A 129 -24.81 20.61 -1.25
N ILE A 130 -25.06 21.80 -1.82
CA ILE A 130 -24.70 22.13 -3.20
C ILE A 130 -23.17 22.15 -3.38
N ASP A 131 -22.42 22.70 -2.41
CA ASP A 131 -20.95 22.65 -2.44
C ASP A 131 -20.44 21.20 -2.39
N VAL A 132 -21.02 20.36 -1.54
CA VAL A 132 -20.69 18.92 -1.46
C VAL A 132 -21.09 18.18 -2.74
N PHE A 133 -22.23 18.51 -3.35
CA PHE A 133 -22.66 17.94 -4.64
C PHE A 133 -21.67 18.27 -5.77
N LYS A 134 -21.26 19.54 -5.89
CA LYS A 134 -20.24 19.96 -6.86
C LYS A 134 -18.93 19.20 -6.64
N ALA A 135 -18.50 19.04 -5.38
CA ALA A 135 -17.30 18.28 -5.04
C ALA A 135 -17.41 16.78 -5.34
N CYS A 136 -18.58 16.17 -5.17
CA CYS A 136 -18.86 14.78 -5.56
C CYS A 136 -18.68 14.56 -7.07
N LEU A 137 -19.13 15.51 -7.88
CA LEU A 137 -19.05 15.47 -9.33
C LEU A 137 -17.74 16.02 -9.89
N LYS A 138 -16.97 16.75 -9.08
CA LYS A 138 -15.75 17.47 -9.45
C LYS A 138 -15.97 18.48 -10.57
N ILE A 139 -17.05 19.27 -10.45
CA ILE A 139 -17.43 20.33 -11.39
C ILE A 139 -17.27 21.71 -10.76
N THR A 140 -16.93 22.73 -11.55
CA THR A 140 -16.83 24.12 -11.06
C THR A 140 -18.19 24.76 -10.85
N GLU A 141 -18.23 25.97 -10.28
CA GLU A 141 -19.46 26.77 -10.22
C GLU A 141 -20.00 27.04 -11.62
N GLU A 142 -19.14 27.42 -12.58
CA GLU A 142 -19.57 27.74 -13.93
C GLU A 142 -20.13 26.52 -14.67
N GLU A 143 -19.51 25.35 -14.48
CA GLU A 143 -20.05 24.09 -15.01
C GLU A 143 -21.37 23.73 -14.34
N PHE A 144 -21.48 23.89 -13.02
CA PHE A 144 -22.71 23.62 -12.30
C PHE A 144 -23.87 24.50 -12.78
N ASP A 145 -23.65 25.80 -12.90
CA ASP A 145 -24.67 26.74 -13.40
C ASP A 145 -25.10 26.42 -14.85
N ALA A 146 -24.15 25.98 -15.68
CA ALA A 146 -24.44 25.59 -17.07
C ALA A 146 -25.20 24.26 -17.16
N LEU A 147 -24.88 23.29 -16.31
CA LEU A 147 -25.50 21.96 -16.32
C LEU A 147 -26.85 21.96 -15.58
N PHE A 148 -27.03 22.84 -14.59
CA PHE A 148 -28.16 22.85 -13.68
C PHE A 148 -28.78 24.26 -13.49
N PRO A 149 -29.30 24.90 -14.56
CA PRO A 149 -29.79 26.28 -14.50
C PRO A 149 -31.02 26.50 -13.60
N ASN A 150 -31.75 25.44 -13.24
CA ASN A 150 -32.90 25.46 -12.32
C ASN A 150 -32.74 24.34 -11.26
N PHE A 151 -31.58 24.28 -10.61
CA PHE A 151 -31.25 23.20 -9.68
C PHE A 151 -32.06 23.26 -8.38
N ASN A 152 -32.85 22.22 -8.12
CA ASN A 152 -33.37 21.92 -6.79
C ASN A 152 -32.75 20.60 -6.31
N ILE A 153 -31.87 20.70 -5.31
CA ILE A 153 -31.11 19.55 -4.81
C ILE A 153 -32.03 18.51 -4.15
N VAL A 154 -33.11 18.93 -3.50
CA VAL A 154 -34.06 18.01 -2.85
C VAL A 154 -34.84 17.24 -3.90
N GLU A 155 -35.45 17.95 -4.85
CA GLU A 155 -36.20 17.32 -5.96
C GLU A 155 -35.33 16.38 -6.79
N LEU A 156 -34.05 16.72 -7.00
CA LEU A 156 -33.10 15.84 -7.65
C LEU A 156 -32.95 14.53 -6.88
N PHE A 157 -32.63 14.60 -5.58
CA PHE A 157 -32.37 13.39 -4.80
C PHE A 157 -33.62 12.60 -4.41
N GLU A 158 -34.81 13.18 -4.57
CA GLU A 158 -36.08 12.46 -4.54
C GLU A 158 -36.36 11.68 -5.83
N SER A 159 -35.79 12.10 -6.97
CA SER A 159 -36.09 11.54 -8.29
C SER A 159 -35.01 10.63 -8.87
N ILE A 160 -33.73 10.82 -8.51
CA ILE A 160 -32.64 10.00 -9.06
C ILE A 160 -32.54 8.63 -8.40
N ASN A 161 -31.99 7.66 -9.13
CA ASN A 161 -31.67 6.36 -8.57
C ASN A 161 -30.43 6.45 -7.65
N GLN A 162 -30.61 6.10 -6.38
CA GLN A 162 -29.57 6.18 -5.35
C GLN A 162 -28.38 5.24 -5.62
N GLU A 163 -28.59 4.07 -6.23
CA GLU A 163 -27.49 3.15 -6.57
C GLU A 163 -26.63 3.71 -7.70
N GLU A 164 -27.28 4.30 -8.71
CA GLU A 164 -26.60 4.94 -9.84
C GLU A 164 -25.83 6.19 -9.41
N TRP A 165 -26.40 6.99 -8.50
CA TRP A 165 -25.68 8.09 -7.85
C TRP A 165 -24.43 7.60 -7.12
N ASN A 166 -24.55 6.54 -6.31
CA ASN A 166 -23.41 5.97 -5.60
C ASN A 166 -22.32 5.45 -6.55
N ASP A 167 -22.70 4.81 -7.66
CA ASP A 167 -21.76 4.36 -8.69
C ASP A 167 -21.07 5.55 -9.37
N LEU A 168 -21.82 6.61 -9.69
CA LEU A 168 -21.27 7.82 -10.31
C LEU A 168 -20.26 8.53 -9.40
N VAL A 169 -20.62 8.79 -8.13
CA VAL A 169 -19.70 9.37 -7.16
C VAL A 169 -18.47 8.46 -7.00
N SER A 170 -18.65 7.14 -7.08
CA SER A 170 -17.51 6.21 -7.04
C SER A 170 -16.56 6.34 -8.23
N ARG A 171 -17.09 6.60 -9.42
CA ARG A 171 -16.28 6.83 -10.62
C ARG A 171 -15.59 8.20 -10.59
N LYS A 172 -16.33 9.27 -10.32
CA LYS A 172 -15.82 10.65 -10.32
C LYS A 172 -14.89 10.92 -9.14
N TYR A 173 -15.35 10.61 -7.94
CA TYR A 173 -14.67 10.94 -6.70
C TYR A 173 -13.72 9.82 -6.24
N TYR A 174 -14.18 8.57 -6.28
CA TYR A 174 -13.40 7.45 -5.73
C TYR A 174 -12.37 6.83 -6.69
N SER A 175 -12.34 7.16 -7.99
CA SER A 175 -11.27 6.73 -8.92
C SER A 175 -9.84 7.02 -8.40
N GLY A 176 -9.67 8.05 -7.56
CA GLY A 176 -8.41 8.38 -6.85
C GLY A 176 -8.32 7.96 -5.39
N SER A 177 -9.38 7.38 -4.80
CA SER A 177 -9.46 7.03 -3.37
C SER A 177 -9.96 5.61 -3.09
N LEU A 178 -9.97 4.77 -4.13
CA LEU A 178 -10.13 3.33 -4.05
C LEU A 178 -8.81 2.69 -3.66
N TYR A 179 -8.59 2.60 -2.35
CA TYR A 179 -7.46 1.89 -1.80
C TYR A 179 -7.92 0.62 -1.11
N LEU A 180 -7.37 -0.51 -1.54
CA LEU A 180 -7.39 -1.74 -0.76
C LEU A 180 -6.02 -1.86 -0.09
N GLU A 181 -6.01 -2.17 1.20
CA GLU A 181 -4.80 -2.33 1.99
C GLU A 181 -4.74 -3.75 2.54
N ILE A 182 -3.65 -4.46 2.24
CA ILE A 182 -3.32 -5.74 2.86
C ILE A 182 -2.25 -5.45 3.90
N ASN A 183 -2.56 -5.65 5.18
CA ASN A 183 -1.55 -5.58 6.22
C ASN A 183 -0.61 -6.78 6.09
N VAL A 184 0.68 -6.59 6.33
CA VAL A 184 1.66 -7.66 6.28
C VAL A 184 2.35 -7.74 7.64
N PHE A 185 2.29 -8.92 8.24
CA PHE A 185 2.95 -9.21 9.50
C PHE A 185 3.93 -10.36 9.33
N TYR A 186 4.89 -10.42 10.24
CA TYR A 186 5.77 -11.57 10.41
C TYR A 186 5.62 -12.14 11.82
N ASP A 187 5.38 -13.44 11.92
CA ASP A 187 5.34 -14.20 13.17
C ASP A 187 6.71 -14.88 13.38
N PHE A 188 7.41 -14.48 14.44
CA PHE A 188 8.73 -14.99 14.80
C PHE A 188 8.70 -16.43 15.33
N GLU A 189 7.62 -16.84 15.99
CA GLU A 189 7.44 -18.19 16.53
C GLU A 189 7.11 -19.17 15.41
N ASP A 190 6.06 -18.85 14.63
CA ASP A 190 5.59 -19.70 13.53
C ASP A 190 6.46 -19.57 12.27
N LYS A 191 7.41 -18.62 12.25
CA LYS A 191 8.32 -18.31 11.13
C LYS A 191 7.58 -18.18 9.80
N ARG A 192 6.53 -17.35 9.77
CA ARG A 192 5.68 -17.17 8.58
C ARG A 192 5.19 -15.75 8.39
N ILE A 193 4.80 -15.44 7.16
CA ILE A 193 4.13 -14.19 6.81
C ILE A 193 2.62 -14.36 7.06
N LEU A 194 1.99 -13.31 7.58
CA LEU A 194 0.55 -13.25 7.81
C LEU A 194 -0.05 -12.01 7.16
N PHE A 195 -1.24 -12.13 6.58
CA PHE A 195 -2.05 -10.97 6.17
C PHE A 195 -3.08 -10.52 7.20
N LYS A 196 -3.29 -11.33 8.25
CA LYS A 196 -4.19 -11.04 9.36
C LYS A 196 -3.50 -11.40 10.68
N ASN A 197 -3.51 -10.48 11.63
CA ASN A 197 -3.04 -10.76 12.99
C ASN A 197 -4.22 -11.16 13.89
N ASN A 198 -4.45 -12.47 14.03
CA ASN A 198 -5.46 -13.02 14.92
C ASN A 198 -4.99 -13.07 16.39
N LYS A 199 -3.67 -13.00 16.66
CA LYS A 199 -3.09 -13.01 18.00
C LYS A 199 -2.80 -11.56 18.43
N LYS A 200 -3.85 -10.81 18.79
CA LYS A 200 -3.70 -9.42 19.28
C LYS A 200 -2.69 -9.39 20.44
N ASN A 201 -1.75 -8.44 20.38
CA ASN A 201 -0.70 -8.23 21.40
C ASN A 201 0.32 -9.37 21.58
N SER A 202 0.49 -10.27 20.60
CA SER A 202 1.61 -11.21 20.65
C SER A 202 2.94 -10.48 20.44
N ALA A 203 3.86 -10.60 21.41
CA ALA A 203 5.22 -10.08 21.28
C ALA A 203 5.99 -10.73 20.12
N SER A 204 5.55 -11.91 19.66
CA SER A 204 6.14 -12.63 18.53
C SER A 204 5.72 -12.11 17.15
N ILE A 205 4.78 -11.17 17.05
CA ILE A 205 4.28 -10.68 15.76
C ILE A 205 4.68 -9.22 15.53
N VAL A 206 5.38 -8.99 14.43
CA VAL A 206 5.76 -7.63 13.99
C VAL A 206 4.97 -7.23 12.76
N ASN A 207 4.43 -6.00 12.77
CA ASN A 207 3.83 -5.39 11.59
C ASN A 207 4.94 -4.88 10.66
N LEU A 208 5.06 -5.49 9.49
CA LEU A 208 6.05 -5.10 8.47
C LEU A 208 5.58 -3.90 7.64
N GLY A 209 4.26 -3.74 7.48
CA GLY A 209 3.68 -2.64 6.72
C GLY A 209 2.37 -3.01 6.04
N LYS A 210 2.05 -2.27 4.97
CA LYS A 210 0.82 -2.43 4.20
C LYS A 210 1.09 -2.40 2.71
N MET A 211 0.55 -3.37 1.98
CA MET A 211 0.49 -3.33 0.52
C MET A 211 -0.76 -2.56 0.11
N LYS A 212 -0.57 -1.53 -0.71
CA LYS A 212 -1.65 -0.68 -1.20
C LYS A 212 -1.99 -1.03 -2.64
N ILE A 213 -3.28 -1.22 -2.90
CA ILE A 213 -3.88 -1.35 -4.23
C ILE A 213 -4.73 -0.10 -4.42
N GLU A 214 -4.10 0.96 -4.89
CA GLU A 214 -4.76 2.27 -5.04
C GLU A 214 -4.22 3.07 -6.23
N VAL A 215 -4.95 4.12 -6.58
CA VAL A 215 -4.39 5.30 -7.25
C VAL A 215 -3.98 6.28 -6.16
N SER A 216 -2.72 6.71 -6.20
CA SER A 216 -2.18 7.67 -5.24
C SER A 216 -2.95 8.99 -5.32
N LYS A 217 -3.51 9.43 -4.18
CA LYS A 217 -4.20 10.73 -4.06
C LYS A 217 -3.32 11.93 -4.40
N THR A 218 -2.01 11.82 -4.20
CA THR A 218 -1.06 12.95 -4.34
C THR A 218 -0.44 13.03 -5.72
N SER A 219 -0.27 11.91 -6.41
CA SER A 219 0.40 11.87 -7.72
C SER A 219 -0.52 11.44 -8.85
N SER A 220 -1.77 11.04 -8.54
CA SER A 220 -2.71 10.44 -9.48
C SER A 220 -2.15 9.20 -10.21
N LYS A 221 -1.05 8.63 -9.71
CA LYS A 221 -0.40 7.43 -10.27
C LYS A 221 -0.92 6.17 -9.60
N LYS A 222 -1.14 5.13 -10.42
CA LYS A 222 -1.46 3.78 -9.95
C LYS A 222 -0.30 3.23 -9.13
N THR A 223 -0.60 2.64 -7.98
CA THR A 223 0.39 1.86 -7.23
C THR A 223 0.92 0.72 -8.10
N PRO A 224 2.19 0.30 -7.92
CA PRO A 224 2.72 -0.83 -8.66
C PRO A 224 1.90 -2.13 -8.52
N MET A 225 1.25 -2.33 -7.36
CA MET A 225 0.34 -3.47 -7.16
C MET A 225 -0.92 -3.35 -8.01
N LEU A 226 -1.56 -2.16 -8.04
CA LEU A 226 -2.70 -1.92 -8.93
C LEU A 226 -2.33 -2.12 -10.40
N THR A 227 -1.16 -1.65 -10.83
CA THR A 227 -0.67 -1.87 -12.20
C THR A 227 -0.51 -3.35 -12.51
N ALA A 228 0.01 -4.15 -11.57
CA ALA A 228 0.11 -5.60 -11.75
C ALA A 228 -1.27 -6.27 -11.84
N ILE A 229 -2.22 -5.90 -10.98
CA ILE A 229 -3.60 -6.43 -11.00
C ILE A 229 -4.30 -6.13 -12.32
N LEU A 230 -4.17 -4.89 -12.83
CA LEU A 230 -4.75 -4.49 -14.10
C LEU A 230 -4.19 -5.24 -15.31
N SER A 231 -2.97 -5.80 -15.21
CA SER A 231 -2.41 -6.63 -16.26
C SER A 231 -3.12 -7.99 -16.39
N GLY A 232 -3.78 -8.46 -15.33
CA GLY A 232 -4.41 -9.79 -15.26
C GLY A 232 -3.44 -10.98 -15.27
N ASP A 233 -2.13 -10.72 -15.21
CA ASP A 233 -1.10 -11.75 -15.24
C ASP A 233 -0.76 -12.18 -13.81
N LEU A 234 -1.22 -13.37 -13.42
CA LEU A 234 -1.03 -13.93 -12.07
C LEU A 234 0.46 -14.04 -11.70
N LEU A 235 1.35 -14.36 -12.64
CA LEU A 235 2.78 -14.44 -12.38
C LEU A 235 3.36 -13.05 -12.07
N LYS A 236 2.96 -12.01 -12.83
CA LYS A 236 3.37 -10.63 -12.54
C LYS A 236 2.84 -10.16 -11.19
N ILE A 237 1.61 -10.52 -10.83
CA ILE A 237 1.01 -10.18 -9.54
C ILE A 237 1.78 -10.85 -8.41
N LYS A 238 2.02 -12.17 -8.46
CA LYS A 238 2.82 -12.90 -7.46
C LYS A 238 4.23 -12.32 -7.31
N LYS A 239 4.93 -12.05 -8.41
CA LYS A 239 6.24 -11.35 -8.39
C LYS A 239 6.15 -9.98 -7.71
N ARG A 240 5.06 -9.25 -7.91
CA ARG A 240 4.86 -7.95 -7.27
C ARG A 240 4.64 -8.07 -5.76
N PHE A 241 3.91 -9.09 -5.31
CA PHE A 241 3.77 -9.42 -3.89
C PHE A 241 5.13 -9.68 -3.24
N VAL A 242 5.97 -10.51 -3.86
CA VAL A 242 7.34 -10.81 -3.39
C VAL A 242 8.15 -9.53 -3.23
N LEU A 243 8.21 -8.69 -4.27
CA LEU A 243 8.98 -7.43 -4.25
C LEU A 243 8.51 -6.45 -3.17
N GLU A 244 7.19 -6.31 -2.97
CA GLU A 244 6.66 -5.41 -1.95
C GLU A 244 6.94 -5.90 -0.53
N ILE A 245 6.81 -7.21 -0.29
CA ILE A 245 7.09 -7.81 1.00
C ILE A 245 8.58 -7.72 1.33
N LYS A 246 9.48 -8.00 0.37
CA LYS A 246 10.93 -7.80 0.55
C LYS A 246 11.24 -6.40 1.03
N LYS A 247 10.69 -5.38 0.37
CA LYS A 247 10.85 -3.97 0.77
C LYS A 247 10.30 -3.68 2.16
N MET A 248 9.27 -4.39 2.61
CA MET A 248 8.72 -4.23 3.96
C MET A 248 9.62 -4.86 5.02
N PHE A 249 10.14 -6.06 4.79
CA PHE A 249 11.20 -6.63 5.64
C PHE A 249 12.39 -5.68 5.72
N GLU A 250 12.86 -5.19 4.56
CA GLU A 250 13.98 -4.27 4.44
C GLU A 250 13.78 -2.99 5.25
N LYS A 251 12.67 -2.28 4.99
CA LYS A 251 12.32 -1.07 5.74
C LYS A 251 12.15 -1.33 7.23
N THR A 252 11.62 -2.49 7.61
CA THR A 252 11.40 -2.83 9.02
C THR A 252 12.73 -2.96 9.74
N TYR A 253 13.67 -3.77 9.25
CA TYR A 253 14.96 -3.88 9.93
C TYR A 253 15.79 -2.59 9.83
N LEU A 254 15.72 -1.85 8.72
CA LEU A 254 16.43 -0.56 8.57
C LEU A 254 15.93 0.51 9.55
N LYS A 255 14.62 0.58 9.85
CA LYS A 255 14.07 1.49 10.86
C LYS A 255 14.71 1.28 12.24
N PHE A 256 15.13 0.05 12.54
CA PHE A 256 15.77 -0.26 13.82
C PHE A 256 17.26 0.08 13.87
N LEU A 257 17.88 0.42 12.73
CA LEU A 257 19.31 0.71 12.65
C LEU A 257 19.66 2.19 12.76
N SER A 258 18.70 3.10 12.59
CA SER A 258 18.84 4.57 12.61
C SER A 258 19.82 5.17 11.57
N ASN A 259 20.85 4.45 11.13
CA ASN A 259 21.78 4.73 10.04
C ASN A 259 22.21 3.41 9.36
N PRO A 260 22.58 3.42 8.07
CA PRO A 260 23.18 2.25 7.41
C PRO A 260 24.41 1.80 8.21
N ALA A 261 24.48 0.51 8.56
CA ALA A 261 25.64 0.00 9.29
C ALA A 261 26.86 0.02 8.37
N SER A 262 27.97 0.56 8.87
CA SER A 262 29.28 0.49 8.25
C SER A 262 30.16 -0.50 9.01
N ILE A 263 31.24 -0.95 8.36
CA ILE A 263 32.30 -1.72 9.02
C ILE A 263 32.75 -1.06 10.34
N ASN A 264 32.92 0.26 10.35
CA ASN A 264 33.33 0.99 11.54
C ASN A 264 32.26 1.00 12.64
N SER A 265 30.99 1.14 12.27
CA SER A 265 29.91 1.10 13.25
C SER A 265 29.85 -0.24 14.01
N VAL A 266 30.29 -1.33 13.38
CA VAL A 266 30.34 -2.67 13.98
C VAL A 266 31.55 -2.82 14.88
N ILE A 267 32.72 -2.36 14.42
CA ILE A 267 33.94 -2.31 15.23
C ILE A 267 33.71 -1.49 16.51
N GLU A 268 32.97 -0.38 16.41
CA GLU A 268 32.60 0.48 17.54
C GLU A 268 31.43 -0.06 18.38
N SER A 269 30.92 -1.25 18.09
CA SER A 269 29.76 -1.87 18.77
C SER A 269 28.49 -1.00 18.76
N LYS A 270 28.37 -0.11 17.77
CA LYS A 270 27.19 0.74 17.53
C LYS A 270 26.18 0.09 16.59
N SER A 271 26.61 -0.94 15.85
CA SER A 271 25.76 -1.74 14.97
C SER A 271 26.21 -3.19 14.98
N ILE A 272 25.40 -4.08 14.42
CA ILE A 272 25.70 -5.51 14.29
C ILE A 272 26.22 -5.78 12.87
N SER A 273 27.20 -6.69 12.76
CA SER A 273 27.94 -6.96 11.52
C SER A 273 27.06 -7.23 10.31
N ALA A 274 25.96 -7.90 10.57
CA ALA A 274 25.08 -8.38 9.55
C ALA A 274 24.37 -7.26 8.77
N PHE A 275 24.23 -6.08 9.38
CA PHE A 275 23.62 -4.93 8.73
C PHE A 275 24.54 -4.14 7.80
N VAL A 276 25.82 -4.51 7.73
CA VAL A 276 26.76 -3.92 6.78
C VAL A 276 26.44 -4.45 5.39
N SER A 277 26.23 -3.57 4.40
CA SER A 277 25.91 -3.98 3.04
C SER A 277 27.10 -4.63 2.33
N ASP A 278 26.83 -5.50 1.36
CA ASP A 278 27.90 -6.11 0.54
C ASP A 278 28.71 -5.04 -0.19
N GLU A 279 28.07 -3.95 -0.64
CA GLU A 279 28.75 -2.80 -1.23
C GLU A 279 29.72 -2.11 -0.25
N ASN A 280 29.37 -2.02 1.04
CA ASN A 280 30.27 -1.45 2.06
C ASN A 280 31.48 -2.37 2.30
N ILE A 281 31.27 -3.69 2.27
CA ILE A 281 32.34 -4.70 2.34
C ILE A 281 33.24 -4.62 1.12
N ASP A 282 32.66 -4.65 -0.09
CA ASP A 282 33.38 -4.59 -1.36
C ASP A 282 34.22 -3.30 -1.45
N ASN A 283 33.63 -2.14 -1.11
CA ASN A 283 34.33 -0.85 -1.16
C ASN A 283 35.48 -0.75 -0.14
N SER A 284 35.44 -1.53 0.94
CA SER A 284 36.48 -1.52 1.97
C SER A 284 37.77 -2.18 1.48
N PHE A 285 37.74 -3.02 0.44
CA PHE A 285 38.95 -3.56 -0.19
C PHE A 285 39.70 -2.53 -1.05
N ASN A 286 39.05 -1.41 -1.43
CA ASN A 286 39.64 -0.40 -2.31
C ASN A 286 40.71 0.47 -1.63
N THR A 287 40.88 0.38 -0.30
CA THR A 287 41.88 1.17 0.44
C THR A 287 42.60 0.32 1.50
N ILE A 288 43.87 0.64 1.77
CA ILE A 288 44.66 -0.02 2.81
C ILE A 288 43.97 0.08 4.18
N ASN A 289 43.45 1.26 4.52
CA ASN A 289 42.72 1.46 5.78
C ASN A 289 41.45 0.61 5.85
N GLY A 290 40.71 0.50 4.74
CA GLY A 290 39.52 -0.34 4.66
C GLY A 290 39.83 -1.84 4.85
N ILE A 291 40.96 -2.34 4.32
CA ILE A 291 41.41 -3.72 4.56
C ILE A 291 41.70 -3.98 6.05
N TYR A 292 42.35 -3.03 6.74
CA TYR A 292 42.58 -3.13 8.18
C TYR A 292 41.28 -3.14 8.99
N GLN A 293 40.31 -2.33 8.59
CA GLN A 293 38.98 -2.31 9.19
C GLN A 293 38.22 -3.61 8.93
N LEU A 294 38.26 -4.14 7.71
CA LEU A 294 37.72 -5.45 7.33
C LEU A 294 38.25 -6.59 8.19
N LYS A 295 39.56 -6.61 8.48
CA LYS A 295 40.16 -7.63 9.35
C LYS A 295 39.58 -7.60 10.76
N LYS A 296 39.41 -6.41 11.34
CA LYS A 296 38.77 -6.25 12.66
C LYS A 296 37.30 -6.64 12.61
N PHE A 297 36.59 -6.22 11.57
CA PHE A 297 35.19 -6.61 11.35
C PHE A 297 35.03 -8.13 11.20
N TYR A 298 35.90 -8.81 10.46
CA TYR A 298 35.89 -10.26 10.27
C TYR A 298 36.01 -11.03 11.60
N SER A 299 36.79 -10.50 12.55
CA SER A 299 36.90 -11.09 13.89
C SER A 299 35.68 -10.86 14.79
N LEU A 300 34.84 -9.88 14.44
CA LEU A 300 33.69 -9.44 15.23
C LEU A 300 32.34 -9.84 14.62
N CYS A 301 32.33 -10.42 13.42
CA CYS A 301 31.12 -10.74 12.68
C CYS A 301 30.70 -12.20 12.78
N SER A 302 29.44 -12.47 12.39
CA SER A 302 28.87 -13.82 12.35
C SER A 302 29.53 -14.70 11.29
N GLU A 303 29.40 -16.04 11.38
CA GLU A 303 29.92 -16.95 10.36
C GLU A 303 29.36 -16.66 8.96
N THR A 304 28.07 -16.32 8.86
CA THR A 304 27.44 -15.91 7.59
C THR A 304 28.08 -14.63 7.03
N ASP A 305 28.47 -13.68 7.89
CA ASP A 305 29.16 -12.47 7.45
C ASP A 305 30.62 -12.74 7.07
N LYS A 306 31.28 -13.70 7.70
CA LYS A 306 32.61 -14.16 7.29
C LYS A 306 32.57 -14.73 5.87
N GLU A 307 31.57 -15.56 5.55
CA GLU A 307 31.38 -16.06 4.18
C GLU A 307 31.16 -14.92 3.18
N ARG A 308 30.39 -13.89 3.54
CA ARG A 308 30.18 -12.71 2.69
C ARG A 308 31.48 -11.94 2.43
N VAL A 309 32.30 -11.76 3.46
CA VAL A 309 33.62 -11.13 3.34
C VAL A 309 34.55 -11.97 2.46
N LEU A 310 34.55 -13.30 2.60
CA LEU A 310 35.37 -14.19 1.76
C LEU A 310 34.93 -14.16 0.29
N LYS A 311 33.61 -14.16 0.02
CA LYS A 311 33.08 -14.01 -1.34
C LYS A 311 33.44 -12.65 -1.94
N SER A 312 33.36 -11.58 -1.16
CA SER A 312 33.78 -10.24 -1.56
C SER A 312 35.28 -10.19 -1.89
N PHE A 313 36.12 -10.80 -1.05
CA PHE A 313 37.56 -10.91 -1.28
C PHE A 313 37.88 -11.69 -2.56
N GLN A 314 37.19 -12.80 -2.80
CA GLN A 314 37.34 -13.56 -4.05
C GLN A 314 37.01 -12.69 -5.27
N ARG A 315 35.88 -11.98 -5.26
CA ARG A 315 35.50 -11.06 -6.35
C ARG A 315 36.51 -9.94 -6.56
N PHE A 316 37.17 -9.49 -5.49
CA PHE A 316 38.22 -8.47 -5.57
C PHE A 316 39.49 -9.02 -6.24
N LEU A 317 39.89 -10.26 -5.94
CA LEU A 317 41.05 -10.91 -6.56
C LEU A 317 40.84 -11.25 -8.04
N GLU A 318 39.59 -11.43 -8.47
CA GLU A 318 39.22 -11.75 -9.86
C GLU A 318 39.17 -10.51 -10.78
N ARG A 319 39.38 -9.30 -10.25
CA ARG A 319 39.40 -8.04 -11.00
C ARG A 319 40.81 -7.62 -11.39
#